data_AF-A0A968Q612-F1
#
_entry.id   AF-A0A968Q612-F1
#
_cell.length_a   1.000
_cell.length_b   1.000
_cell.length_c   1.000
_cell.angle_alpha   90.00
_cell.angle_beta   90.00
_cell.angle_gamma   90.00
#
_symmetry.space_group_name_H-M   'P 1'
#
loop_
_entity.id
_entity.type
_entity.pdbx_description
1 polymer ?
#
loop_
_entity_poly.entity_id
_entity_poly.type
_entity_poly.pdbx_seq_one_letter_code
_entity_poly.pdbx_strand_id
1 'polypeptide(L)' 'MFERFTEKAIKVIMLAQEEARRLGHNFVGTEQILLGL' A
#
# COMPACT_ATOMS: atom_id res chain seq x y z
N MET A 1 10.90 -0.49 -10.26
CA MET A 1 10.81 -0.33 -8.79
C MET A 1 10.35 -1.60 -8.09
N PHE A 2 9.47 -2.43 -8.67
CA PHE A 2 8.93 -3.63 -7.99
C PHE A 2 9.54 -4.99 -8.40
N GLU A 3 10.67 -5.00 -9.10
CA GLU A 3 11.25 -6.22 -9.71
C GLU A 3 11.66 -7.32 -8.72
N ARG A 4 11.71 -7.02 -7.41
CA ARG A 4 12.06 -7.99 -6.35
C ARG A 4 10.89 -8.35 -5.43
N PHE A 5 9.68 -7.90 -5.73
CA PHE A 5 8.51 -8.19 -4.91
C PHE A 5 7.66 -9.26 -5.57
N THR A 6 7.01 -10.09 -4.74
CA THR A 6 5.98 -11.01 -5.22
C THR A 6 4.75 -10.23 -5.67
N GLU A 7 3.94 -10.79 -6.54
CA GLU A 7 2.68 -10.17 -6.97
C GLU A 7 1.78 -9.82 -5.79
N LYS A 8 1.75 -10.69 -4.76
CA LYS A 8 1.02 -10.43 -3.51
C LYS A 8 1.54 -9.18 -2.81
N ALA A 9 2.86 -9.01 -2.69
CA ALA A 9 3.44 -7.84 -2.06
C ALA A 9 3.17 -6.55 -2.87
N ILE A 10 3.16 -6.62 -4.20
CA ILE A 10 2.78 -5.49 -5.06
C ILE A 10 1.32 -5.09 -4.81
N LYS A 11 0.41 -6.09 -4.71
CA LYS A 11 -1.01 -5.84 -4.44
C LYS A 11 -1.23 -5.15 -3.09
N VAL A 12 -0.51 -5.57 -2.04
CA VAL A 12 -0.55 -4.95 -0.72
C VAL A 12 -0.20 -3.46 -0.79
N ILE A 13 0.86 -3.11 -1.55
CA ILE A 13 1.29 -1.73 -1.72
C ILE A 13 0.24 -0.89 -2.46
N MET A 14 -0.39 -1.47 -3.49
CA MET A 14 -1.49 -0.80 -4.20
C MET A 14 -2.70 -0.54 -3.29
N LEU A 15 -3.09 -1.52 -2.47
CA LEU A 15 -4.18 -1.39 -1.50
C LEU A 15 -3.86 -0.34 -0.44
N ALA A 16 -2.64 -0.33 0.09
CA ALA A 16 -2.19 0.68 1.04
C ALA A 16 -2.28 2.10 0.46
N GLN A 17 -1.95 2.28 -0.81
CA GLN A 17 -2.04 3.56 -1.49
C GLN A 17 -3.49 3.98 -1.78
N GLU A 18 -4.38 3.03 -2.01
CA GLU A 18 -5.82 3.29 -2.10
C GLU A 18 -6.40 3.72 -0.74
N GLU A 19 -6.04 3.04 0.34
CA GLU A 19 -6.48 3.40 1.69
C GLU A 19 -5.95 4.77 2.12
N ALA A 20 -4.70 5.11 1.81
CA ALA A 20 -4.16 6.45 2.03
C ALA A 20 -5.00 7.52 1.33
N ARG A 21 -5.36 7.29 0.05
CA ARG A 21 -6.21 8.22 -0.71
C ARG A 21 -7.63 8.30 -0.13
N ARG A 22 -8.21 7.17 0.25
CA ARG A 22 -9.56 7.10 0.85
C ARG A 22 -9.66 7.89 2.15
N LEU A 23 -8.59 7.89 2.94
CA LEU A 23 -8.48 8.61 4.21
C LEU A 23 -7.98 10.07 4.05
N GLY A 24 -7.64 10.50 2.82
CA GLY A 24 -7.11 11.84 2.57
C GLY A 24 -5.67 12.04 3.08
N HIS A 25 -4.91 10.96 3.28
CA HIS A 25 -3.51 11.02 3.68
C HIS A 25 -2.63 11.32 2.47
N ASN A 26 -1.70 12.26 2.62
CA ASN A 26 -0.74 12.64 1.57
C ASN A 26 0.44 11.67 1.44
N PHE A 27 0.54 10.68 2.33
CA PHE A 27 1.60 9.67 2.35
C PHE A 27 1.05 8.32 2.81
N VAL A 28 1.73 7.24 2.43
CA VAL A 28 1.44 5.88 2.90
C VAL A 28 2.26 5.63 4.17
N GLY A 29 1.59 5.60 5.32
CA GLY A 29 2.16 5.21 6.60
C GLY A 29 2.20 3.68 6.77
N THR A 30 2.81 3.23 7.86
CA THR A 30 2.84 1.80 8.21
C THR A 30 1.45 1.25 8.48
N GLU A 31 0.53 2.09 8.94
CA GLU A 31 -0.88 1.78 9.18
C GLU A 31 -1.60 1.42 7.87
N GLN A 32 -1.30 2.11 6.78
CA GLN A 32 -1.90 1.79 5.48
C GLN A 32 -1.30 0.51 4.88
N ILE A 33 -0.01 0.23 5.12
CA ILE A 33 0.59 -1.07 4.75
C ILE A 33 -0.10 -2.21 5.51
N LEU A 34 -0.39 -2.02 6.80
CA LEU A 34 -1.13 -3.00 7.60
C LEU A 34 -2.56 -3.22 7.05
N LEU A 35 -3.25 -2.16 6.63
CA LEU A 35 -4.58 -2.27 6.01
C LEU A 35 -4.55 -2.97 4.64
N GLY A 36 -3.41 -2.93 3.94
CA GLY A 36 -3.25 -3.58 2.64
C GLY A 36 -2.89 -5.07 2.69
N LEU A 37 -2.53 -5.62 3.86
CA LEU A 37 -2.12 -7.02 4.08
C LEU A 37 -3.33 -7.98 4.18
#